data_AF-A0A972U595-F1
#
_entry.id   AF-A0A972U595-F1
#
_cell.length_a   1.000
_cell.length_b   1.000
_cell.length_c   1.000
_cell.angle_alpha   90.00
_cell.angle_beta   90.00
_cell.angle_gamma   90.00
#
_symmetry.space_group_name_H-M   'P 1'
#
loop_
_entity.id
_entity.type
_entity.pdbx_description
1 polymer ?
#
loop_
_entity_poly.entity_id
_entity_poly.type
_entity_poly.pdbx_seq_one_letter_code
_entity_poly.pdbx_strand_id
1 'polypeptide(L)' 'MMSDSEPTQPERAGPREGSARSNSVCPVCGEALQQESCKVVCRSELCVYRIVFNCSEF' A
#
# COMPACT_ATOMS: atom_id res chain seq x y z
N MET A 1 40.66 20.17 -30.11
CA MET A 1 40.98 19.73 -28.73
C MET A 1 40.06 20.50 -27.80
N MET A 2 38.84 20.03 -27.58
CA MET A 2 38.00 20.45 -26.46
C MET A 2 37.22 19.20 -26.05
N SER A 3 37.65 18.63 -24.94
CA SER A 3 36.99 17.54 -24.24
C SER A 3 36.09 18.18 -23.20
N ASP A 4 34.78 18.17 -23.41
CA ASP A 4 33.83 18.50 -22.36
C ASP A 4 33.02 17.25 -22.02
N SER A 5 33.21 16.84 -20.77
CA SER A 5 32.70 15.64 -20.14
C SER A 5 31.35 15.94 -19.53
N GLU A 6 30.27 15.36 -20.04
CA GLU A 6 29.02 15.26 -19.28
C GLU A 6 28.80 13.80 -18.85
N PRO A 7 28.94 13.48 -17.55
CA PRO A 7 28.40 12.24 -17.02
C PRO A 7 26.89 12.42 -16.82
N THR A 8 26.08 12.10 -17.84
CA THR A 8 24.65 11.95 -17.64
C THR A 8 24.43 10.72 -16.76
N GLN A 9 24.09 11.01 -15.51
CA GLN A 9 23.88 10.04 -14.43
C GLN A 9 22.92 8.94 -14.90
N PRO A 10 23.19 7.65 -14.61
CA PRO A 10 22.18 6.63 -14.78
C PRO A 10 21.05 6.97 -13.83
N GLU A 11 19.89 7.36 -14.38
CA GLU A 11 18.66 7.49 -13.61
C GLU A 11 18.45 6.17 -12.89
N ARG A 12 18.78 6.16 -11.59
CA ARG A 12 18.37 5.13 -10.66
C ARG A 12 16.87 5.00 -10.87
N ALA A 13 16.47 3.91 -11.51
CA ALA A 13 15.13 3.36 -11.35
C ALA A 13 15.00 3.02 -9.86
N GLY A 14 14.71 4.04 -9.04
CA GLY A 14 14.21 3.83 -7.70
C GLY A 14 12.98 2.91 -7.82
N PRO A 15 12.74 2.04 -6.85
CA PRO A 15 11.50 1.28 -6.84
C PRO A 15 10.37 2.28 -7.04
N ARG A 16 9.53 2.05 -8.04
CA ARG A 16 8.35 2.86 -8.31
C ARG A 16 7.42 2.64 -7.12
N GLU A 17 7.69 3.32 -6.01
CA GLU A 17 6.84 3.42 -4.84
C GLU A 17 5.68 4.34 -5.19
N GLY A 18 4.82 3.84 -6.06
CA GLY A 18 3.66 4.54 -6.61
C GLY A 18 2.39 3.70 -6.53
N SER A 19 2.36 2.70 -5.64
CA SER A 19 1.12 2.02 -5.27
C SER A 19 1.27 1.38 -3.90
N ALA A 20 1.69 2.16 -2.90
CA ALA A 20 1.45 1.85 -1.50
C ALA A 20 -0.03 2.05 -1.17
N ARG A 21 -0.93 1.32 -1.85
CA ARG A 21 -2.10 0.81 -1.14
C ARG A 21 -1.47 -0.15 -0.15
N SER A 22 -1.23 0.32 1.07
CA SER A 22 -0.84 -0.52 2.19
C SER A 22 -1.78 -1.72 2.15
N ASN A 23 -1.25 -2.86 1.69
CA ASN A 23 -1.95 -4.15 1.68
C ASN A 23 -2.16 -4.49 3.14
N SER A 24 -3.18 -3.86 3.71
CA SER A 24 -3.58 -4.03 5.08
C SER A 24 -4.15 -5.45 5.12
N VAL A 25 -3.44 -6.34 5.81
CA VAL A 25 -3.84 -7.74 5.96
C VAL A 25 -4.58 -7.90 7.28
N CYS A 26 -5.57 -8.77 7.31
CA CYS A 26 -6.31 -9.07 8.51
C CYS A 26 -5.37 -9.79 9.49
N PRO A 27 -5.18 -9.29 10.73
CA PRO A 27 -4.30 -9.93 11.70
C PRO A 27 -4.81 -11.28 12.21
N VAL A 28 -6.04 -11.65 11.86
CA VAL A 28 -6.68 -12.91 12.29
C VAL A 28 -6.47 -14.02 11.25
N CYS A 29 -6.82 -13.76 9.99
CA CYS A 29 -6.80 -14.77 8.92
C CYS A 29 -5.74 -14.52 7.85
N GLY A 30 -5.07 -13.36 7.86
CA GLY A 30 -4.07 -12.99 6.84
C GLY A 30 -4.66 -12.52 5.51
N GLU A 31 -5.98 -12.52 5.33
CA GLU A 31 -6.61 -12.04 4.10
C GLU A 31 -6.50 -10.52 3.91
N ALA A 32 -6.62 -10.08 2.65
CA ALA A 32 -6.61 -8.66 2.31
C ALA A 32 -7.81 -7.93 2.92
N LEU A 33 -7.54 -6.84 3.64
CA LEU A 33 -8.57 -5.94 4.12
C LEU A 33 -9.07 -5.04 3.00
N GLN A 34 -10.37 -4.81 2.97
CA GLN A 34 -11.00 -3.87 2.05
C GLN A 34 -11.24 -2.54 2.77
N GLN A 35 -10.70 -1.47 2.19
CA GLN A 35 -10.99 -0.11 2.61
C GLN A 35 -12.31 0.32 1.96
N GLU A 36 -13.34 0.54 2.78
CA GLU A 36 -14.65 1.04 2.36
C GLU A 36 -14.87 2.42 2.95
N SER A 37 -14.72 3.48 2.15
CA SER A 37 -14.97 4.89 2.53
C SER A 37 -14.33 5.31 3.87
N CYS A 38 -15.00 5.03 4.99
CA CYS A 38 -14.61 5.37 6.36
C CYS A 38 -14.18 4.18 7.22
N LYS A 39 -14.26 2.95 6.71
CA LYS A 39 -13.95 1.72 7.47
C LYS A 39 -12.99 0.82 6.71
N VAL A 40 -12.29 -0.02 7.46
CA VAL A 40 -11.45 -1.10 6.94
C VAL A 40 -12.05 -2.40 7.42
N VAL A 41 -12.41 -3.29 6.48
CA VAL A 41 -13.19 -4.50 6.77
C VAL A 41 -12.47 -5.73 6.22
N CYS A 42 -12.41 -6.79 7.01
CA CYS A 42 -12.03 -8.12 6.53
C CYS A 42 -13.29 -8.85 6.05
N ARG A 43 -13.38 -9.21 4.76
CA ARG A 43 -14.53 -9.95 4.20
C ARG A 43 -14.37 -11.47 4.22
N SER A 44 -13.31 -11.99 4.84
CA SER A 44 -13.11 -13.44 4.98
C SER A 44 -14.23 -14.07 5.79
N GLU A 45 -14.75 -15.21 5.31
CA GLU A 45 -15.76 -16.02 6.02
C GLU A 45 -15.23 -16.51 7.38
N LEU A 46 -13.91 -16.67 7.51
CA LEU A 46 -13.23 -17.03 8.76
C LEU A 46 -13.38 -15.94 9.85
N CYS A 47 -13.52 -14.68 9.44
CA CYS A 47 -13.60 -13.52 10.33
C CYS A 47 -15.01 -12.93 10.43
N VAL A 48 -16.00 -13.50 9.72
CA VAL A 48 -17.41 -13.06 9.73
C VAL A 48 -17.54 -11.55 9.53
N TYR A 49 -16.88 -11.01 8.51
CA TYR A 49 -16.98 -9.58 8.14
C TYR A 49 -16.49 -8.59 9.22
N ARG A 50 -15.39 -8.93 9.91
CA ARG A 50 -14.84 -8.10 11.00
C ARG A 50 -14.39 -6.72 10.51
N ILE A 51 -14.86 -5.67 11.20
CA ILE A 51 -14.37 -4.29 11.03
C ILE A 51 -13.07 -4.14 11.82
N VAL A 52 -11.99 -3.76 11.14
CA VAL A 52 -10.65 -3.55 11.72
C VAL A 52 -10.45 -2.10 12.12
N PHE A 53 -11.04 -1.16 11.38
CA PHE A 53 -11.00 0.27 11.68
C PHE A 53 -12.30 0.92 11.22
N ASN A 54 -12.84 1.87 12.01
CA ASN A 54 -14.01 2.66 11.66
C ASN A 54 -13.77 4.12 12.05
N CYS A 55 -13.83 5.03 11.07
CA CYS A 55 -13.58 6.44 11.27
C CYS A 55 -14.79 7.23 11.81
N SER A 56 -15.97 6.59 11.93
CA SER A 56 -17.18 7.19 12.51
C SER A 56 -17.35 6.95 14.02
N GLU A 57 -16.50 6.11 14.61
CA GLU A 57 -16.46 5.89 16.07
C GLU A 57 -15.49 6.86 16.77
N PHE A 58 -15.02 7.88 16.04
CA PHE A 58 -14.12 8.94 16.50
C PHE A 58 -14.80 10.31 16.42
#